data_AF-A0A6P8GNI7-F1
#
_entry.id   AF-A0A6P8GNI7-F1
#
_cell.length_a   1.000
_cell.length_b   1.000
_cell.length_c   1.000
_cell.angle_alpha   90.00
_cell.angle_beta   90.00
_cell.angle_gamma   90.00
#
_symmetry.space_group_name_H-M   'P 1'
#
loop_
_entity.id
_entity.type
_entity.pdbx_description
1 polymer ?
#
loop_
_entity_poly.entity_id
_entity_poly.type
_entity_poly.pdbx_seq_one_letter_code
_entity_poly.pdbx_strand_id
1 'polypeptide(L)'
;MDRFLRVFLVLSCLMLAVQGLTVGTLNETVTRSSCGTDRACFSTPADCDPTTNSACLLVSTRSSSSGLDFELRGESSGYIAVALSVDTTAGGNDKTYICANSNGTATFFFALLNNNTLEIQNDTTSISNVSASVNSTTIQCVFAVTGLNASMSRSADNTFAVVLATGTLSSDGTPSTPTVKTVTALLDLSNPSSSNTATVTTAPNVTTDANATTAATTTTTTATTTTVSGANIGLQHSLSQALLILFGVLAISLL
;
A
#
# COMPACT_ATOMS: atom_id res chain seq x y z
N MET A 1 -14.22 34.07 -40.04
CA MET A 1 -13.08 33.21 -39.60
C MET A 1 -13.42 32.42 -38.32
N ASP A 2 -14.57 32.70 -37.69
CA ASP A 2 -14.77 32.50 -36.25
C ASP A 2 -15.26 31.12 -35.83
N ARG A 3 -15.79 30.33 -36.77
CA ARG A 3 -16.28 28.98 -36.47
C ARG A 3 -15.15 27.97 -36.30
N PHE A 4 -14.02 28.15 -37.01
CA PHE A 4 -12.83 27.31 -36.81
C PHE A 4 -12.11 27.61 -35.50
N LEU A 5 -12.03 28.89 -35.09
CA LEU A 5 -11.41 29.28 -33.82
C LEU A 5 -12.18 28.72 -32.61
N ARG A 6 -13.52 28.70 -32.67
CA ARG A 6 -14.37 28.08 -31.63
C ARG A 6 -14.24 26.56 -31.57
N VAL A 7 -14.03 25.89 -32.70
CA VAL A 7 -13.74 24.44 -32.68
C VAL A 7 -12.37 24.17 -32.07
N PHE A 8 -11.34 24.96 -32.39
CA PHE A 8 -10.02 24.81 -31.76
C PHE A 8 -10.01 25.08 -30.24
N LEU A 9 -10.88 25.96 -29.74
CA LEU A 9 -11.01 26.27 -28.30
C LEU A 9 -11.86 25.25 -27.50
N VAL A 10 -12.59 24.36 -28.18
CA VAL A 10 -13.35 23.25 -27.56
C VAL A 10 -12.67 21.90 -27.83
N LEU A 11 -11.84 21.82 -28.88
CA LEU A 11 -11.00 20.67 -29.22
C LEU A 11 -9.56 20.82 -28.71
N SER A 12 -9.24 21.89 -27.96
CA SER A 12 -8.08 21.91 -27.06
C SER A 12 -8.40 21.00 -25.87
N CYS A 13 -8.25 19.70 -26.14
CA CYS A 13 -8.25 18.56 -25.24
C CYS A 13 -8.81 18.81 -23.84
N LEU A 14 -9.95 18.16 -23.52
CA LEU A 14 -10.30 17.81 -22.14
C LEU A 14 -9.34 16.71 -21.62
N MET A 15 -8.02 16.93 -21.79
CA MET A 15 -7.05 16.41 -20.85
C MET A 15 -7.40 17.09 -19.53
N LEU A 16 -8.11 16.35 -18.68
CA LEU A 16 -7.94 16.49 -17.24
C LEU A 16 -6.44 16.35 -17.01
N ALA A 17 -5.76 17.50 -16.90
CA ALA A 17 -4.33 17.52 -16.76
C ALA A 17 -4.02 16.81 -15.44
N VAL A 18 -3.39 15.64 -15.54
CA VAL A 18 -3.05 14.79 -14.42
C VAL A 18 -1.93 15.48 -13.65
N GLN A 19 -2.31 16.34 -12.71
CA GLN A 19 -1.41 17.20 -11.97
C GLN A 19 -1.26 16.66 -10.56
N GLY A 20 -0.01 16.40 -10.18
CA GLY A 20 0.33 16.18 -8.78
C GLY A 20 0.07 17.45 -7.97
N LEU A 21 -0.30 17.27 -6.71
CA LEU A 21 -0.60 18.37 -5.81
C LEU A 21 0.68 19.07 -5.38
N THR A 22 0.61 20.40 -5.28
CA THR A 22 1.57 21.19 -4.53
C THR A 22 1.37 20.93 -3.03
N VAL A 23 2.46 21.02 -2.28
CA VAL A 23 2.57 20.52 -0.90
C VAL A 23 3.13 21.60 0.02
N GLY A 24 2.84 21.48 1.32
CA GLY A 24 3.53 22.26 2.34
C GLY A 24 5.01 21.90 2.44
N THR A 25 5.83 22.79 3.01
CA THR A 25 7.24 22.51 3.29
C THR A 25 7.35 21.61 4.52
N LEU A 26 8.06 20.48 4.39
CA LEU A 26 8.41 19.62 5.52
C LEU A 26 9.78 20.00 6.09
N ASN A 27 9.77 20.64 7.27
CA ASN A 27 10.98 21.08 7.96
C ASN A 27 11.59 19.99 8.85
N GLU A 28 10.74 19.14 9.44
CA GLU A 28 11.17 18.04 10.31
C GLU A 28 11.62 16.83 9.50
N THR A 29 12.64 16.14 10.01
CA THR A 29 13.22 14.97 9.35
C THR A 29 12.47 13.71 9.75
N VAL A 30 11.98 12.93 8.78
CA VAL A 30 11.34 11.64 9.03
C VAL A 30 12.39 10.62 9.47
N THR A 31 12.10 9.93 10.57
CA THR A 31 13.02 9.00 11.26
C THR A 31 12.23 7.81 11.81
N ARG A 32 12.93 6.85 12.43
CA ARG A 32 12.31 5.72 13.17
C ARG A 32 11.92 6.03 14.61
N SER A 33 11.91 7.31 15.00
CA SER A 33 11.44 7.72 16.32
C SER A 33 10.00 7.23 16.57
N SER A 34 9.74 6.72 17.77
CA SER A 34 8.47 6.13 18.19
C SER A 34 7.94 4.92 17.37
N CYS A 35 8.76 4.27 16.54
CA CYS A 35 8.38 2.97 15.97
C CYS A 35 8.11 1.94 17.10
N GLY A 36 7.04 1.15 16.98
CA GLY A 36 6.66 0.15 17.99
C GLY A 36 6.06 0.72 19.28
N THR A 37 5.89 2.05 19.38
CA THR A 37 5.33 2.74 20.56
C THR A 37 4.15 3.63 20.18
N ASP A 38 4.37 4.66 19.37
CA ASP A 38 3.30 5.53 18.84
C ASP A 38 3.04 5.30 17.34
N ARG A 39 4.02 4.75 16.61
CA ARG A 39 3.95 4.52 15.17
C ARG A 39 4.14 3.04 14.83
N ALA A 40 3.37 2.52 13.89
CA ALA A 40 3.73 1.30 13.18
C ALA A 40 4.74 1.65 12.08
N CYS A 41 5.77 0.83 11.89
CA CYS A 41 6.85 1.13 10.95
C CYS A 41 7.16 -0.07 10.06
N PHE A 42 7.32 0.22 8.77
CA PHE A 42 7.59 -0.75 7.72
C PHE A 42 8.76 -0.23 6.90
N SER A 43 9.84 -1.01 6.80
CA SER A 43 11.04 -0.58 6.08
C SER A 43 11.62 -1.69 5.22
N THR A 44 12.28 -1.28 4.14
CA THR A 44 13.10 -2.17 3.30
C THR A 44 14.47 -1.53 3.08
N PRO A 45 15.59 -2.17 3.49
CA PRO A 45 15.66 -3.43 4.24
C PRO A 45 14.90 -3.43 5.60
N ALA A 46 14.59 -4.61 6.12
CA ALA A 46 13.94 -4.72 7.43
C ALA A 46 14.79 -4.01 8.50
N ASP A 47 14.12 -3.26 9.37
CA ASP A 47 14.70 -2.45 10.45
C ASP A 47 15.80 -1.42 10.10
N CYS A 48 16.02 -1.12 8.82
CA CYS A 48 16.95 -0.06 8.40
C CYS A 48 16.51 1.33 8.89
N ASP A 49 17.47 2.22 9.16
CA ASP A 49 17.23 3.63 9.49
C ASP A 49 17.59 4.55 8.30
N PRO A 50 16.65 5.34 7.74
CA PRO A 50 16.90 6.20 6.59
C PRO A 50 17.72 7.46 6.89
N THR A 51 18.08 7.72 8.16
CA THR A 51 19.05 8.77 8.52
C THR A 51 20.50 8.34 8.30
N THR A 52 20.77 7.02 8.31
CA THR A 52 22.13 6.46 8.24
C THR A 52 22.35 5.51 7.07
N ASN A 53 21.28 5.02 6.44
CA ASN A 53 21.32 4.08 5.32
C ASN A 53 20.52 4.61 4.12
N SER A 54 21.22 4.99 3.05
CA SER A 54 20.64 5.51 1.80
C SER A 54 19.77 4.50 1.04
N ALA A 55 20.02 3.20 1.22
CA ALA A 55 19.19 2.15 0.62
C ALA A 55 17.87 1.92 1.37
N CYS A 56 17.65 2.62 2.50
CA CYS A 56 16.48 2.45 3.32
C CYS A 56 15.27 3.23 2.78
N LEU A 57 14.20 2.51 2.48
CA LEU A 57 12.87 3.08 2.27
C LEU A 57 12.01 2.74 3.49
N LEU A 58 11.53 3.78 4.17
CA LEU A 58 10.70 3.73 5.37
C LEU A 58 9.32 4.34 5.08
N VAL A 59 8.28 3.68 5.57
CA VAL A 59 7.00 4.31 5.90
C VAL A 59 6.68 4.04 7.36
N SER A 60 6.09 5.03 8.02
CA SER A 60 5.46 4.84 9.32
C SER A 60 4.02 5.36 9.30
N THR A 61 3.16 4.75 10.12
CA THR A 61 1.75 5.10 10.27
C THR A 61 1.41 5.31 11.73
N ARG A 62 0.57 6.30 12.03
CA ARG A 62 0.03 6.55 13.36
C ARG A 62 -1.47 6.78 13.28
N SER A 63 -2.21 6.21 14.23
CA SER A 63 -3.64 6.52 14.39
C SER A 63 -3.85 8.01 14.74
N SER A 64 -4.80 8.65 14.07
CA SER A 64 -5.24 10.01 14.36
C SER A 64 -6.76 10.05 14.53
N SER A 65 -7.30 11.17 15.03
CA SER A 65 -8.73 11.28 15.38
C SER A 65 -9.71 11.12 14.21
N SER A 66 -9.21 11.14 12.97
CA SER A 66 -9.99 11.03 11.72
C SER A 66 -9.48 9.96 10.75
N GLY A 67 -8.44 9.21 11.08
CA GLY A 67 -7.85 8.20 10.20
C GLY A 67 -6.42 7.83 10.57
N LEU A 68 -5.53 7.84 9.57
CA LEU A 68 -4.10 7.53 9.73
C LEU A 68 -3.23 8.68 9.22
N ASP A 69 -2.23 9.03 10.01
CA ASP A 69 -1.13 9.91 9.61
C ASP A 69 0.03 9.04 9.11
N PHE A 70 0.60 9.40 7.96
CA PHE A 70 1.69 8.71 7.28
C PHE A 70 2.95 9.58 7.24
N GLU A 71 4.11 8.96 7.45
CA GLU A 71 5.41 9.60 7.26
C GLU A 71 6.29 8.68 6.39
N LEU A 72 6.78 9.19 5.25
CA LEU A 72 7.60 8.45 4.30
C LEU A 72 8.98 9.07 4.17
N ARG A 73 10.00 8.23 4.01
CA ARG A 73 11.34 8.64 3.60
C ARG A 73 12.08 7.55 2.85
N GLY A 74 12.81 7.95 1.81
CA GLY A 74 13.80 7.10 1.17
C GLY A 74 14.56 7.87 0.09
N GLU A 75 15.48 7.18 -0.59
CA GLU A 75 16.16 7.74 -1.75
C GLU A 75 15.57 7.23 -3.07
N SER A 76 15.36 8.15 -4.01
CA SER A 76 14.92 7.86 -5.37
C SER A 76 15.28 8.99 -6.33
N SER A 77 15.53 8.66 -7.60
CA SER A 77 15.74 9.64 -8.68
C SER A 77 14.45 10.20 -9.27
N GLY A 78 13.28 9.65 -8.89
CA GLY A 78 11.97 10.16 -9.32
C GLY A 78 10.98 10.21 -8.17
N TYR A 79 10.52 9.07 -7.67
CA TYR A 79 9.57 9.04 -6.55
C TYR A 79 9.79 7.85 -5.59
N ILE A 80 9.27 8.01 -4.38
CA ILE A 80 9.00 6.94 -3.41
C ILE A 80 7.48 6.81 -3.23
N ALA A 81 6.97 5.63 -2.92
CA ALA A 81 5.55 5.38 -2.76
C ALA A 81 5.23 4.33 -1.70
N VAL A 82 4.06 4.48 -1.08
CA VAL A 82 3.39 3.43 -0.31
C VAL A 82 2.06 3.10 -0.96
N ALA A 83 1.83 1.82 -1.24
CA ALA A 83 0.55 1.29 -1.67
C ALA A 83 -0.08 0.45 -0.54
N LEU A 84 -1.39 0.63 -0.35
CA LEU A 84 -2.20 -0.10 0.62
C LEU A 84 -3.05 -1.13 -0.13
N SER A 85 -2.63 -2.40 -0.06
CA SER A 85 -3.37 -3.53 -0.64
C SER A 85 -4.28 -4.16 0.39
N VAL A 86 -5.46 -4.61 -0.06
CA VAL A 86 -6.44 -5.35 0.75
C VAL A 86 -6.14 -6.86 0.79
N ASP A 87 -5.15 -7.31 0.03
CA ASP A 87 -4.57 -8.65 0.10
C ASP A 87 -3.03 -8.55 0.18
N THR A 88 -2.28 -9.66 0.07
CA THR A 88 -0.80 -9.67 0.18
C THR A 88 -0.08 -9.58 -1.16
N THR A 89 -0.73 -8.98 -2.17
CA THR A 89 -0.23 -8.81 -3.54
C THR A 89 -0.28 -7.33 -3.92
N ALA A 90 0.73 -6.86 -4.64
CA ALA A 90 0.72 -5.54 -5.25
C ALA A 90 0.00 -5.57 -6.61
N GLY A 91 -0.82 -4.56 -6.89
CA GLY A 91 -1.53 -4.41 -8.15
C GLY A 91 -3.05 -4.64 -8.08
N GLY A 92 -3.66 -4.70 -6.89
CA GLY A 92 -5.08 -5.01 -6.67
C GLY A 92 -6.06 -3.84 -6.86
N ASN A 93 -5.64 -2.75 -7.53
CA ASN A 93 -6.18 -1.38 -7.39
C ASN A 93 -5.83 -0.76 -6.03
N ASP A 94 -4.59 -0.96 -5.60
CA ASP A 94 -4.11 -0.56 -4.26
C ASP A 94 -4.06 0.96 -4.15
N LYS A 95 -4.55 1.51 -3.04
CA LYS A 95 -4.49 2.95 -2.79
C LYS A 95 -3.04 3.37 -2.59
N THR A 96 -2.51 4.14 -3.54
CA THR A 96 -1.08 4.43 -3.66
C THR A 96 -0.81 5.92 -3.47
N TYR A 97 0.02 6.23 -2.47
CA TYR A 97 0.42 7.59 -2.13
C TYR A 97 1.89 7.77 -2.50
N ILE A 98 2.16 8.79 -3.32
CA ILE A 98 3.42 8.93 -4.06
C ILE A 98 4.03 10.28 -3.76
N CYS A 99 5.31 10.27 -3.42
CA CYS A 99 6.11 11.46 -3.18
C CYS A 99 7.23 11.54 -4.20
N ALA A 100 7.16 12.58 -5.02
CA ALA A 100 7.99 12.77 -6.20
C ALA A 100 8.94 13.96 -6.05
N ASN A 101 10.13 13.78 -6.60
CA ASN A 101 11.15 14.77 -6.86
C ASN A 101 11.04 15.22 -8.31
N SER A 102 10.29 16.28 -8.56
CA SER A 102 10.22 16.95 -9.86
C SER A 102 11.33 18.01 -9.93
N ASN A 103 12.53 17.58 -10.31
CA ASN A 103 13.70 18.44 -10.51
C ASN A 103 14.04 19.33 -9.28
N GLY A 104 14.05 18.75 -8.09
CA GLY A 104 14.28 19.44 -6.81
C GLY A 104 13.00 19.99 -6.16
N THR A 105 11.86 19.97 -6.85
CA THR A 105 10.56 20.37 -6.29
C THR A 105 9.81 19.13 -5.81
N ALA A 106 9.32 19.15 -4.57
CA ALA A 106 8.47 18.08 -4.05
C ALA A 106 7.06 18.15 -4.66
N THR A 107 6.51 17.01 -5.08
CA THR A 107 5.15 16.90 -5.62
C THR A 107 4.50 15.63 -5.08
N PHE A 108 3.21 15.70 -4.76
CA PHE A 108 2.46 14.56 -4.24
C PHE A 108 1.44 14.05 -5.25
N PHE A 109 1.31 12.74 -5.40
CA PHE A 109 0.26 12.12 -6.21
C PHE A 109 -0.49 11.07 -5.41
N PHE A 110 -1.79 10.96 -5.68
CA PHE A 110 -2.60 9.82 -5.29
C PHE A 110 -2.92 9.00 -6.54
N ALA A 111 -2.86 7.67 -6.44
CA ALA A 111 -3.08 6.76 -7.55
C ALA A 111 -3.72 5.45 -7.10
N LEU A 112 -4.28 4.70 -8.04
CA LEU A 112 -4.54 3.27 -7.89
C LEU A 112 -3.43 2.48 -8.58
N LEU A 113 -2.77 1.57 -7.85
CA LEU A 113 -1.82 0.63 -8.44
C LEU A 113 -2.59 -0.60 -8.93
N ASN A 114 -2.71 -0.71 -10.25
CA ASN A 114 -3.35 -1.84 -10.92
C ASN A 114 -2.29 -2.58 -11.75
N ASN A 115 -2.01 -3.83 -11.40
CA ASN A 115 -0.84 -4.58 -11.84
C ASN A 115 0.47 -3.78 -11.62
N ASN A 116 1.08 -3.25 -12.69
CA ASN A 116 2.30 -2.43 -12.66
C ASN A 116 2.07 -1.01 -13.20
N THR A 117 0.82 -0.56 -13.25
CA THR A 117 0.41 0.75 -13.76
C THR A 117 -0.16 1.59 -12.62
N LEU A 118 0.23 2.88 -12.58
CA LEU A 118 -0.32 3.85 -11.64
C LEU A 118 -1.38 4.69 -12.34
N GLU A 119 -2.64 4.48 -11.97
CA GLU A 119 -3.76 5.30 -12.44
C GLU A 119 -3.94 6.48 -11.48
N ILE A 120 -3.39 7.63 -11.85
CA ILE A 120 -3.42 8.84 -11.01
C ILE A 120 -4.86 9.33 -10.82
N GLN A 121 -5.23 9.60 -9.58
CA GLN A 121 -6.56 10.01 -9.15
C GLN A 121 -6.58 11.52 -8.87
N ASN A 122 -7.58 12.22 -9.43
CA ASN A 122 -7.77 13.66 -9.19
C ASN A 122 -8.61 13.95 -7.94
N ASP A 123 -9.38 12.99 -7.43
CA ASP A 123 -10.09 13.11 -6.15
C ASP A 123 -9.13 12.77 -5.01
N THR A 124 -8.75 13.80 -4.24
CA THR A 124 -7.94 13.68 -3.04
C THR A 124 -8.66 14.20 -1.80
N THR A 125 -10.00 14.21 -1.79
CA THR A 125 -10.81 14.70 -0.66
C THR A 125 -10.56 13.97 0.66
N SER A 126 -10.09 12.72 0.61
CA SER A 126 -9.68 11.94 1.78
C SER A 126 -8.28 12.27 2.32
N ILE A 127 -7.49 13.06 1.59
CA ILE A 127 -6.07 13.33 1.87
C ILE A 127 -5.90 14.77 2.34
N SER A 128 -5.13 14.98 3.41
CA SER A 128 -4.90 16.30 4.00
C SER A 128 -3.50 16.44 4.59
N ASN A 129 -3.15 17.66 5.02
CA ASN A 129 -1.90 17.99 5.71
C ASN A 129 -0.61 17.56 4.98
N VAL A 130 -0.67 17.47 3.64
CA VAL A 130 0.46 17.02 2.82
C VAL A 130 1.60 18.04 2.89
N SER A 131 2.71 17.64 3.50
CA SER A 131 3.96 18.42 3.50
C SER A 131 5.12 17.52 3.07
N ALA A 132 6.05 18.04 2.28
CA ALA A 132 7.15 17.27 1.73
C ALA A 132 8.44 18.06 1.65
N SER A 133 9.55 17.35 1.53
CA SER A 133 10.87 17.92 1.23
C SER A 133 11.67 17.00 0.33
N VAL A 134 12.51 17.61 -0.49
CA VAL A 134 13.42 16.95 -1.43
C VAL A 134 14.80 17.56 -1.23
N ASN A 135 15.82 16.71 -1.11
CA ASN A 135 17.21 17.13 -1.10
C ASN A 135 18.05 16.10 -1.88
N SER A 136 18.54 16.50 -3.06
CA SER A 136 19.16 15.59 -4.02
C SER A 136 18.25 14.39 -4.33
N THR A 137 18.62 13.16 -3.97
CA THR A 137 17.82 11.93 -4.09
C THR A 137 16.94 11.64 -2.88
N THR A 138 17.14 12.29 -1.73
CA THR A 138 16.32 12.08 -0.53
C THR A 138 14.96 12.73 -0.74
N ILE A 139 13.90 11.92 -0.61
CA ILE A 139 12.50 12.36 -0.67
C ILE A 139 11.86 12.07 0.69
N GLN A 140 11.11 13.04 1.22
CA GLN A 140 10.36 12.91 2.47
C GLN A 140 8.95 13.48 2.30
N CYS A 141 7.98 12.87 2.96
CA CYS A 141 6.61 13.34 3.04
C CYS A 141 5.97 13.02 4.38
N VAL A 142 5.03 13.87 4.78
CA VAL A 142 4.00 13.58 5.76
C VAL A 142 2.63 13.92 5.18
N PHE A 143 1.61 13.11 5.46
CA PHE A 143 0.22 13.36 5.05
C PHE A 143 -0.76 12.59 5.94
N ALA A 144 -2.01 13.03 5.99
CA ALA A 144 -3.08 12.33 6.70
C ALA A 144 -4.13 11.80 5.71
N VAL A 145 -4.61 10.58 5.94
CA VAL A 145 -5.66 9.93 5.13
C VAL A 145 -6.85 9.57 6.02
N THR A 146 -8.04 9.94 5.57
CA THR A 146 -9.32 9.61 6.21
C THR A 146 -10.13 8.64 5.34
N GLY A 147 -11.10 7.93 5.93
CA GLY A 147 -12.00 7.05 5.15
C GLY A 147 -11.31 5.87 4.44
N LEU A 148 -10.19 5.37 5.00
CA LEU A 148 -9.66 4.07 4.62
C LEU A 148 -10.70 2.98 4.90
N ASN A 149 -10.74 1.95 4.05
CA ASN A 149 -11.64 0.81 4.21
C ASN A 149 -11.02 -0.44 3.57
N ALA A 150 -10.62 -1.38 4.43
CA ALA A 150 -10.14 -2.70 4.05
C ALA A 150 -11.31 -3.67 3.76
N SER A 151 -12.06 -3.41 2.68
CA SER A 151 -13.31 -4.12 2.37
C SER A 151 -13.11 -5.54 1.81
N MET A 152 -12.45 -6.40 2.59
CA MET A 152 -12.27 -7.84 2.38
C MET A 152 -12.76 -8.64 3.61
N SER A 153 -13.92 -8.27 4.16
CA SER A 153 -14.70 -9.05 5.14
C SER A 153 -13.94 -9.51 6.42
N ARG A 154 -14.08 -8.71 7.50
CA ARG A 154 -13.79 -9.04 8.92
C ARG A 154 -12.44 -8.62 9.54
N SER A 155 -11.66 -7.75 8.93
CA SER A 155 -10.62 -7.00 9.68
C SER A 155 -10.92 -5.50 9.65
N ALA A 156 -10.40 -4.76 10.63
CA ALA A 156 -10.72 -3.34 10.83
C ALA A 156 -10.40 -2.49 9.59
N ASP A 157 -11.04 -1.32 9.46
CA ASP A 157 -10.93 -0.40 8.31
C ASP A 157 -9.48 0.00 7.95
N ASN A 158 -8.54 -0.19 8.89
CA ASN A 158 -7.11 0.14 8.81
C ASN A 158 -6.17 -1.07 8.54
N THR A 159 -6.70 -2.27 8.26
CA THR A 159 -5.87 -3.47 8.03
C THR A 159 -5.49 -3.63 6.55
N PHE A 160 -4.22 -3.45 6.21
CA PHE A 160 -3.72 -3.56 4.83
C PHE A 160 -2.37 -4.28 4.77
N ALA A 161 -1.99 -4.80 3.60
CA ALA A 161 -0.59 -5.05 3.30
C ALA A 161 0.06 -3.76 2.81
N VAL A 162 1.26 -3.49 3.32
CA VAL A 162 2.07 -2.33 2.95
C VAL A 162 2.99 -2.74 1.81
N VAL A 163 2.79 -2.11 0.65
CA VAL A 163 3.64 -2.25 -0.53
C VAL A 163 4.53 -1.02 -0.60
N LEU A 164 5.84 -1.19 -0.39
CA LEU A 164 6.81 -0.11 -0.57
C LEU A 164 7.38 -0.15 -2.00
N ALA A 165 7.45 1.00 -2.67
CA ALA A 165 7.94 1.09 -4.03
C ALA A 165 8.75 2.38 -4.30
N THR A 166 9.55 2.33 -5.36
CA THR A 166 10.25 3.49 -5.95
C THR A 166 10.04 3.49 -7.46
N GLY A 167 10.06 4.65 -8.10
CA GLY A 167 10.09 4.73 -9.57
C GLY A 167 10.67 6.03 -10.10
N THR A 168 10.61 6.21 -11.42
CA THR A 168 11.03 7.44 -12.09
C THR A 168 9.83 8.32 -12.42
N LEU A 169 10.07 9.57 -12.83
CA LEU A 169 9.04 10.37 -13.49
C LEU A 169 9.14 10.22 -15.01
N SER A 170 7.99 10.17 -15.66
CA SER A 170 7.83 10.32 -17.10
C SER A 170 8.14 11.77 -17.54
N SER A 171 8.30 12.00 -18.85
CA SER A 171 8.63 13.32 -19.41
C SER A 171 7.57 14.41 -19.17
N ASP A 172 6.34 14.02 -18.85
CA ASP A 172 5.23 14.90 -18.47
C ASP A 172 5.16 15.19 -16.96
N GLY A 173 6.09 14.64 -16.16
CA GLY A 173 6.13 14.76 -14.71
C GLY A 173 5.28 13.73 -13.95
N THR A 174 4.61 12.81 -14.62
CA THR A 174 3.80 11.76 -13.96
C THR A 174 4.67 10.60 -13.44
N PRO A 175 4.27 9.93 -12.33
CA PRO A 175 4.90 8.69 -11.87
C PRO A 175 4.87 7.58 -12.93
N SER A 176 6.05 7.05 -13.30
CA SER A 176 6.18 5.88 -14.17
C SER A 176 5.93 4.56 -13.42
N THR A 177 5.98 3.40 -14.09
CA THR A 177 5.80 2.07 -13.48
C THR A 177 6.66 1.87 -12.23
N PRO A 178 6.07 1.49 -11.07
CA PRO A 178 6.79 1.30 -9.82
C PRO A 178 7.64 0.03 -9.83
N THR A 179 8.84 0.15 -9.27
CA THR A 179 9.63 -0.98 -8.78
C THR A 179 9.24 -1.27 -7.34
N VAL A 180 8.46 -2.32 -7.12
CA VAL A 180 8.12 -2.82 -5.77
C VAL A 180 9.40 -3.27 -5.06
N LYS A 181 9.54 -2.88 -3.79
CA LYS A 181 10.71 -3.15 -2.93
C LYS A 181 10.40 -4.09 -1.76
N THR A 182 9.16 -4.10 -1.27
CA THR A 182 8.66 -5.11 -0.33
C THR A 182 7.14 -5.14 -0.31
N VAL A 183 6.58 -6.26 0.15
CA VAL A 183 5.16 -6.44 0.47
C VAL A 183 5.08 -7.13 1.84
N THR A 184 4.30 -6.59 2.76
CA THR A 184 4.08 -7.19 4.09
C THR A 184 2.94 -8.21 4.09
N ALA A 185 2.77 -8.94 5.19
CA ALA A 185 1.47 -9.52 5.53
C ALA A 185 0.37 -8.42 5.70
N LEU A 186 -0.89 -8.84 5.87
CA LEU A 186 -1.98 -7.94 6.29
C LEU A 186 -1.78 -7.49 7.74
N LEU A 187 -1.73 -6.17 7.96
CA LEU A 187 -1.34 -5.56 9.23
C LEU A 187 -2.26 -4.39 9.57
N ASP A 188 -2.66 -4.30 10.84
CA ASP A 188 -3.38 -3.12 11.36
C ASP A 188 -2.42 -1.94 11.46
N LEU A 189 -2.59 -0.98 10.55
CA LEU A 189 -1.74 0.21 10.45
C LEU A 189 -2.02 1.25 11.55
N SER A 190 -3.08 1.08 12.33
CA SER A 190 -3.38 1.91 13.50
C SER A 190 -2.70 1.39 14.78
N ASN A 191 -2.27 0.13 14.80
CA ASN A 191 -1.60 -0.50 15.94
C ASN A 191 -0.07 -0.41 15.80
N PRO A 192 0.64 0.35 16.66
CA PRO A 192 2.10 0.52 16.55
C PRO A 192 2.90 -0.79 16.67
N SER A 193 2.33 -1.81 17.31
CA SER A 193 2.93 -3.13 17.46
C SER A 193 2.94 -3.97 16.17
N SER A 194 2.30 -3.53 15.07
CA SER A 194 2.27 -4.28 13.80
C SER A 194 3.55 -4.18 12.97
N SER A 195 4.49 -3.31 13.39
CA SER A 195 5.78 -3.04 12.75
C SER A 195 6.54 -4.32 12.32
N ASN A 196 6.97 -4.37 11.06
CA ASN A 196 7.83 -5.41 10.47
C ASN A 196 7.41 -6.88 10.69
N THR A 197 6.11 -7.16 10.88
CA THR A 197 5.61 -8.53 10.99
C THR A 197 5.58 -9.23 9.60
N ALA A 198 6.58 -10.08 9.35
CA ALA A 198 6.71 -11.02 8.22
C ALA A 198 6.48 -10.45 6.79
N THR A 199 7.57 -10.26 6.05
CA THR A 199 7.54 -9.95 4.60
C THR A 199 7.08 -11.15 3.77
N VAL A 200 6.14 -10.94 2.85
CA VAL A 200 5.81 -11.92 1.81
C VAL A 200 6.68 -11.62 0.60
N THR A 201 7.85 -12.26 0.51
CA THR A 201 8.72 -12.13 -0.65
C THR A 201 8.08 -12.84 -1.85
N THR A 202 7.63 -12.08 -2.84
CA THR A 202 7.30 -12.62 -4.16
C THR A 202 8.58 -13.11 -4.83
N ALA A 203 8.83 -14.42 -4.72
CA ALA A 203 10.01 -15.04 -5.31
C ALA A 203 9.98 -14.93 -6.84
N PRO A 204 11.08 -14.51 -7.50
CA PRO A 204 11.26 -14.76 -8.92
C PRO A 204 11.25 -16.27 -9.16
N ASN A 205 10.52 -16.73 -10.18
CA ASN A 205 10.41 -18.15 -10.51
C ASN A 205 11.71 -18.68 -11.12
N VAL A 206 12.69 -18.98 -10.26
CA VAL A 206 13.99 -19.57 -10.63
C VAL A 206 13.90 -21.08 -10.49
N THR A 207 13.77 -21.78 -11.61
CA THR A 207 14.03 -23.21 -11.70
C THR A 207 15.52 -23.48 -11.50
N THR A 208 15.90 -24.17 -10.41
CA THR A 208 17.25 -24.71 -10.23
C THR A 208 17.18 -26.14 -9.69
N ASP A 209 18.02 -27.00 -10.27
CA ASP A 209 18.17 -28.40 -9.89
C ASP A 209 18.62 -28.59 -8.44
N ALA A 210 18.32 -29.78 -7.91
CA ALA A 210 18.73 -30.18 -6.56
C ALA A 210 20.22 -30.55 -6.49
N ASN A 211 20.92 -30.11 -5.43
CA ASN A 211 21.72 -31.01 -4.58
C ASN A 211 22.14 -30.40 -3.21
N ALA A 212 22.04 -31.21 -2.15
CA ALA A 212 22.70 -31.18 -0.82
C ALA A 212 22.72 -29.89 0.05
N THR A 213 22.08 -29.85 1.24
CA THR A 213 22.60 -30.29 2.58
C THR A 213 23.80 -29.45 3.07
N THR A 214 23.88 -28.74 4.20
CA THR A 214 23.22 -28.73 5.54
C THR A 214 23.36 -27.28 6.10
N ALA A 215 22.75 -26.79 7.20
CA ALA A 215 21.87 -27.34 8.25
C ALA A 215 20.95 -26.22 8.80
N ALA A 216 20.16 -26.48 9.85
CA ALA A 216 19.44 -25.45 10.61
C ALA A 216 19.49 -25.73 12.13
N THR A 217 19.75 -24.69 12.93
CA THR A 217 19.77 -24.76 14.40
C THR A 217 18.47 -24.20 14.97
N THR A 218 17.60 -25.07 15.45
CA THR A 218 16.32 -24.70 16.06
C THR A 218 16.50 -24.42 17.56
N THR A 219 16.19 -23.20 18.00
CA THR A 219 16.09 -22.88 19.44
C THR A 219 14.63 -22.99 19.88
N THR A 220 14.35 -23.90 20.80
CA THR A 220 13.01 -24.19 21.33
C THR A 220 12.64 -23.23 22.45
N THR A 221 11.48 -22.56 22.34
CA THR A 221 10.85 -21.84 23.46
C THR A 221 9.58 -22.54 23.89
N THR A 222 9.54 -22.98 25.14
CA THR A 222 8.48 -23.80 25.73
C THR A 222 7.18 -23.02 25.93
N ALA A 223 6.06 -23.54 25.41
CA ALA A 223 4.72 -23.12 25.78
C ALA A 223 4.06 -24.18 26.68
N THR A 224 3.54 -23.75 27.84
CA THR A 224 2.94 -24.64 28.84
C THR A 224 1.46 -24.89 28.54
N THR A 225 1.10 -26.12 28.18
CA THR A 225 -0.30 -26.50 27.89
C THR A 225 -0.97 -27.14 29.10
N THR A 226 -1.96 -26.47 29.68
CA THR A 226 -2.82 -27.06 30.72
C THR A 226 -3.90 -27.95 30.11
N THR A 227 -3.96 -29.21 30.50
CA THR A 227 -4.91 -30.21 29.98
C THR A 227 -6.25 -30.18 30.70
N VAL A 228 -7.35 -30.09 29.96
CA VAL A 228 -8.69 -30.57 30.40
C VAL A 228 -9.32 -31.38 29.27
N SER A 229 -9.95 -32.50 29.64
CA SER A 229 -10.31 -33.60 28.74
C SER A 229 -11.74 -33.54 28.19
N GLY A 230 -11.88 -33.78 26.88
CA GLY A 230 -12.77 -34.82 26.35
C GLY A 230 -14.23 -34.48 26.03
N ALA A 231 -14.56 -34.47 24.73
CA ALA A 231 -15.79 -35.04 24.18
C ALA A 231 -15.64 -35.31 22.66
N ASN A 232 -15.75 -36.58 22.24
CA ASN A 232 -15.86 -36.96 20.83
C ASN A 232 -17.27 -36.66 20.30
N ILE A 233 -17.42 -35.91 19.20
CA ILE A 233 -18.58 -36.05 18.29
C ILE A 233 -18.17 -35.80 16.82
N GLY A 234 -18.38 -36.80 15.95
CA GLY A 234 -18.87 -36.61 14.58
C GLY A 234 -17.95 -36.00 13.50
N LEU A 235 -17.31 -36.87 12.71
CA LEU A 235 -17.22 -36.62 11.26
C LEU A 235 -18.61 -36.79 10.62
N GLN A 236 -18.88 -36.02 9.55
CA GLN A 236 -19.71 -36.31 8.36
C GLN A 236 -20.68 -35.18 7.95
N HIS A 237 -21.01 -35.18 6.65
CA HIS A 237 -22.02 -34.38 5.94
C HIS A 237 -21.76 -32.87 5.73
N SER A 238 -22.07 -32.29 4.57
CA SER A 238 -22.17 -32.84 3.19
C SER A 238 -22.25 -31.70 2.17
N LEU A 239 -21.69 -31.91 0.98
CA LEU A 239 -21.86 -31.03 -0.18
C LEU A 239 -23.30 -31.13 -0.72
N SER A 240 -24.13 -30.10 -0.57
CA SER A 240 -25.26 -29.83 -1.49
C SER A 240 -25.86 -28.43 -1.26
N GLN A 241 -25.49 -27.45 -2.10
CA GLN A 241 -26.19 -26.17 -2.23
C GLN A 241 -26.31 -25.78 -3.71
N ALA A 242 -27.04 -26.60 -4.47
CA ALA A 242 -27.29 -26.38 -5.90
C ALA A 242 -28.68 -26.90 -6.36
N LEU A 243 -29.75 -26.67 -5.58
CA LEU A 243 -31.11 -27.06 -5.98
C LEU A 243 -32.25 -26.20 -5.38
N LEU A 244 -32.08 -24.88 -5.27
CA LEU A 244 -33.15 -23.98 -4.76
C LEU A 244 -33.57 -22.85 -5.71
N ILE A 245 -32.97 -22.74 -6.91
CA ILE A 245 -33.27 -21.65 -7.85
C ILE A 245 -34.32 -22.06 -8.92
N LEU A 246 -34.58 -23.36 -9.11
CA LEU A 246 -35.45 -23.83 -10.21
C LEU A 246 -36.96 -23.82 -9.91
N PHE A 247 -37.38 -23.75 -8.64
CA PHE A 247 -38.81 -23.75 -8.27
C PHE A 247 -39.45 -22.35 -8.20
N GLY A 248 -38.66 -21.27 -8.23
CA GLY A 248 -39.17 -19.90 -8.21
C GLY A 248 -39.79 -19.42 -9.53
N VAL A 249 -39.55 -20.14 -10.64
CA VAL A 249 -39.95 -19.68 -11.99
C VAL A 249 -41.32 -20.21 -12.42
N LEU A 250 -41.86 -21.25 -11.76
CA LEU A 250 -43.13 -21.88 -12.15
C LEU A 250 -44.38 -21.25 -11.48
N ALA A 251 -44.20 -20.22 -10.64
CA ALA A 251 -45.30 -19.55 -9.93
C ALA A 251 -45.78 -18.24 -10.57
N ILE A 252 -45.05 -17.72 -11.57
CA ILE A 252 -45.33 -16.41 -12.22
C ILE A 252 -46.13 -16.58 -13.53
N SER A 253 -46.41 -17.82 -13.96
CA SER A 253 -47.12 -18.13 -15.20
C SER A 253 -48.65 -18.31 -15.04
N LEU A 254 -49.21 -18.04 -13.85
CA LEU A 254 -50.63 -18.26 -13.54
C LEU A 254 -51.29 -17.15 -12.69
N LEU A 255 -50.73 -15.93 -12.71
CA LEU A 255 -51.43 -14.67 -12.35
C LEU A 255 -51.29 -13.66 -13.48
#